data_AF-A0A6J5JPR4-F1
#
_entry.id   AF-A0A6J5JPR4-F1
#
_cell.length_a   1.000
_cell.length_b   1.000
_cell.length_c   1.000
_cell.angle_alpha   90.00
_cell.angle_beta   90.00
_cell.angle_gamma   90.00
#
_symmetry.space_group_name_H-M   'P 1'
#
loop_
_entity.id
_entity.type
_entity.pdbx_description
1 polymer ?
#
loop_
_entity_poly.entity_id
_entity_poly.type
_entity_poly.pdbx_seq_one_letter_code
_entity_poly.pdbx_strand_id
1 'polypeptide(L)'
;MDALPNSSDTSFQLFLAKLLEQPLPDWTEKQQMELEMARSLSTEMVHLAEDMRGRTPDLARCLVLLRYAKVLDFMLTSLAAHRDIHPQTLRTLFRLANLKVDDAYPA
;
A
#
# COMPACT_ATOMS: atom_id res chain seq x y z
N MET A 1 -8.72 -27.09 -34.28
CA MET A 1 -7.67 -26.54 -33.42
C MET A 1 -8.31 -26.49 -32.04
N ASP A 2 -8.16 -27.56 -31.26
CA ASP A 2 -8.77 -27.65 -29.94
C ASP A 2 -7.99 -26.73 -28.99
N ALA A 3 -8.63 -25.65 -28.56
CA ALA A 3 -8.08 -24.77 -27.55
C ALA A 3 -7.96 -25.58 -26.26
N LEU A 4 -6.73 -25.93 -25.89
CA LEU A 4 -6.42 -26.51 -24.58
C LEU A 4 -7.07 -25.61 -23.50
N PRO A 5 -7.74 -26.20 -22.49
CA PRO A 5 -8.37 -25.41 -21.44
C PRO A 5 -7.31 -24.53 -20.79
N ASN A 6 -7.65 -23.25 -20.62
CA ASN A 6 -6.77 -22.18 -20.11
C ASN A 6 -6.36 -22.50 -18.65
N SER A 7 -5.34 -23.35 -18.51
CA SER A 7 -4.87 -23.89 -17.23
C SER A 7 -4.36 -22.80 -16.30
N SER A 8 -3.92 -21.67 -16.87
CA SER A 8 -3.55 -20.45 -16.16
C SER A 8 -4.72 -19.82 -15.43
N ASP A 9 -5.90 -19.75 -16.06
CA ASP A 9 -7.07 -19.11 -15.46
C ASP A 9 -7.60 -19.94 -14.30
N THR A 10 -7.68 -21.27 -14.47
CA THR A 10 -8.05 -22.19 -13.39
C THR A 10 -7.07 -22.10 -12.21
N SER A 11 -5.77 -22.00 -12.50
CA SER A 11 -4.74 -21.89 -11.45
C SER A 11 -4.83 -20.55 -10.71
N PHE A 12 -5.10 -19.46 -11.43
CA PHE A 12 -5.32 -18.14 -10.85
C PHE A 12 -6.59 -18.11 -9.99
N GLN A 13 -7.69 -18.70 -10.47
CA GLN A 13 -8.95 -18.79 -9.72
C GLN A 13 -8.79 -19.63 -8.45
N LEU A 14 -8.07 -20.75 -8.50
CA LEU A 14 -7.76 -21.56 -7.31
C LEU A 14 -6.87 -20.82 -6.32
N PHE A 15 -5.91 -20.03 -6.80
CA PHE A 15 -5.07 -19.20 -5.95
C PHE A 15 -5.89 -18.08 -5.28
N LEU A 16 -6.75 -17.40 -6.04
CA LEU A 16 -7.68 -16.40 -5.51
C LEU A 16 -8.63 -17.01 -4.47
N ALA A 17 -9.23 -18.17 -4.76
CA ALA A 17 -10.11 -18.86 -3.82
C ALA A 17 -9.37 -19.17 -2.51
N LYS A 18 -8.15 -19.70 -2.58
CA LYS A 18 -7.32 -19.96 -1.39
C LYS A 18 -6.94 -18.70 -0.62
N LEU A 19 -6.69 -17.59 -1.30
CA LEU A 19 -6.44 -16.29 -0.66
C LEU A 19 -7.69 -15.76 0.05
N LEU A 20 -8.86 -15.91 -0.58
CA LEU A 20 -10.14 -15.47 -0.02
C LEU A 20 -10.64 -16.38 1.12
N GLU A 21 -10.22 -17.65 1.13
CA GLU A 21 -10.46 -18.59 2.23
C GLU A 21 -9.57 -18.35 3.45
N GLN A 22 -8.50 -17.54 3.32
CA GLN A 22 -7.73 -17.15 4.49
C GLN A 22 -8.64 -16.34 5.43
N PRO A 23 -8.67 -16.66 6.73
CA PRO A 23 -9.39 -15.85 7.68
C PRO A 23 -8.87 -14.43 7.54
N LEU A 24 -9.78 -13.50 7.20
CA LEU A 24 -9.47 -12.07 7.24
C LEU A 24 -8.83 -11.81 8.60
N PRO A 25 -7.61 -11.25 8.63
CA PRO A 25 -7.00 -10.96 9.90
C PRO A 25 -7.95 -10.04 10.68
N ASP A 26 -8.17 -10.35 11.96
CA ASP A 26 -9.07 -9.63 12.85
C ASP A 26 -8.46 -8.26 13.17
N TRP A 27 -8.49 -7.39 12.17
CA TRP A 27 -7.91 -6.06 12.23
C TRP A 27 -8.82 -5.14 13.00
N THR A 28 -8.20 -4.38 13.88
CA THR A 28 -8.87 -3.25 14.52
C THR A 28 -9.26 -2.21 13.48
N GLU A 29 -10.28 -1.40 13.78
CA GLU A 29 -10.69 -0.26 12.95
C GLU A 29 -9.49 0.65 12.61
N LYS A 30 -8.62 0.90 13.60
CA LYS A 30 -7.36 1.63 13.42
C LYS A 30 -6.45 0.98 12.36
N GLN A 31 -6.22 -0.33 12.43
CA GLN A 31 -5.38 -1.04 11.46
C GLN A 31 -5.99 -1.05 10.05
N GLN A 32 -7.32 -1.08 9.97
CA GLN A 32 -8.02 -0.94 8.70
C GLN A 32 -7.80 0.46 8.09
N MET A 33 -7.92 1.52 8.89
CA MET A 33 -7.59 2.89 8.46
C MET A 33 -6.12 3.02 8.02
N GLU A 34 -5.20 2.36 8.74
CA GLU A 34 -3.78 2.31 8.35
C GLU A 34 -3.58 1.62 7.00
N LEU A 35 -4.27 0.50 6.73
CA LEU A 35 -4.22 -0.13 5.42
C LEU A 35 -4.80 0.81 4.34
N GLU A 36 -5.93 1.46 4.60
CA GLU A 36 -6.55 2.37 3.64
C GLU A 36 -5.63 3.55 3.30
N MET A 37 -4.97 4.14 4.29
CA MET A 37 -3.94 5.17 4.06
C MET A 37 -2.75 4.62 3.26
N ALA A 38 -2.28 3.41 3.54
CA ALA A 38 -1.21 2.76 2.77
C ALA A 38 -1.61 2.52 1.31
N ARG A 39 -2.86 2.13 1.08
CA ARG A 39 -3.43 1.92 -0.27
C ARG A 39 -3.50 3.23 -1.06
N SER A 40 -3.98 4.30 -0.43
CA SER A 40 -4.03 5.63 -1.04
C SER A 40 -2.63 6.11 -1.43
N LEU A 41 -1.66 5.98 -0.52
CA LEU A 41 -0.26 6.34 -0.77
C LEU A 41 0.35 5.53 -1.93
N SER A 42 0.10 4.22 -1.98
CA SER A 42 0.57 3.36 -3.08
C SER A 42 0.02 3.82 -4.44
N THR A 43 -1.25 4.25 -4.47
CA THR A 43 -1.88 4.78 -5.69
C THR A 43 -1.22 6.08 -6.14
N GLU A 44 -0.95 7.00 -5.21
CA GLU A 44 -0.23 8.25 -5.49
C GLU A 44 1.20 7.99 -6.01
N MET A 45 1.90 7.00 -5.46
CA MET A 45 3.23 6.60 -5.92
C MET A 45 3.22 6.11 -7.36
N VAL A 46 2.20 5.34 -7.76
CA VAL A 46 2.04 4.89 -9.16
C VAL A 46 1.82 6.08 -10.08
N HIS A 47 0.91 7.00 -9.73
CA HIS A 47 0.67 8.20 -10.53
C HIS A 47 1.93 9.08 -10.66
N LEU A 48 2.71 9.23 -9.59
CA LEU A 48 3.97 9.96 -9.63
C LEU A 48 5.00 9.27 -10.54
N ALA A 49 5.13 7.95 -10.44
CA ALA A 49 6.04 7.17 -11.27
C ALA A 49 5.65 7.21 -12.76
N GLU A 50 4.35 7.16 -13.06
CA GLU A 50 3.80 7.31 -14.41
C GLU A 50 4.08 8.70 -14.97
N ASP A 51 3.86 9.77 -14.19
CA ASP A 51 4.15 11.14 -14.64
C ASP A 51 5.66 11.37 -14.90
N MET A 52 6.53 10.66 -14.17
CA MET A 52 7.98 10.70 -14.41
C MET A 52 8.40 9.91 -15.66
N ARG A 53 7.56 9.01 -16.17
CA ARG A 53 7.91 8.13 -17.28
C ARG A 53 8.08 8.93 -18.58
N GLY A 54 9.23 8.78 -19.24
CA GLY A 54 9.52 9.46 -20.51
C GLY A 54 9.91 10.93 -20.37
N ARG A 55 10.02 11.45 -19.14
CA ARG A 55 10.60 12.77 -18.84
C ARG A 55 12.08 12.63 -18.46
N THR A 56 12.82 13.72 -18.54
CA THR A 56 14.17 13.79 -17.97
C THR A 56 14.09 13.51 -16.47
N PRO A 57 15.01 12.69 -15.90
CA PRO A 57 14.99 12.39 -14.48
C PRO A 57 15.06 13.66 -13.63
N ASP A 58 14.04 13.89 -12.81
CA ASP A 58 13.97 14.98 -11.85
C ASP A 58 14.28 14.43 -10.45
N LEU A 59 15.44 14.78 -9.91
CA LEU A 59 15.90 14.33 -8.60
C LEU A 59 14.90 14.66 -7.49
N ALA A 60 14.23 15.82 -7.56
CA ALA A 60 13.26 16.21 -6.54
C ALA A 60 12.07 15.24 -6.50
N ARG A 61 11.54 14.86 -7.68
CA ARG A 61 10.46 13.88 -7.79
C ARG A 61 10.91 12.47 -7.37
N CYS A 62 12.13 12.08 -7.73
CA CYS A 62 12.71 10.81 -7.26
C CYS A 62 12.78 10.75 -5.72
N LEU A 63 13.17 11.85 -5.06
CA LEU A 63 13.24 11.93 -3.61
C LEU A 63 11.86 11.91 -2.95
N VAL A 64 10.84 12.50 -3.58
CA VAL A 64 9.44 12.38 -3.13
C VAL A 64 8.99 10.92 -3.21
N LEU A 65 9.21 10.25 -4.35
CA LEU A 65 8.85 8.85 -4.53
C LEU A 65 9.56 7.93 -3.51
N LEU A 66 10.85 8.16 -3.27
CA LEU A 66 11.62 7.43 -2.25
C LEU A 66 11.06 7.66 -0.85
N ARG A 67 10.64 8.88 -0.53
CA ARG A 67 10.05 9.20 0.78
C ARG A 67 8.71 8.49 0.98
N TYR A 68 7.86 8.47 -0.04
CA TYR A 68 6.60 7.73 -0.01
C TYR A 68 6.85 6.23 0.13
N ALA A 69 7.81 5.68 -0.61
CA ALA A 69 8.21 4.28 -0.48
C ALA A 69 8.64 3.92 0.95
N LYS A 70 9.37 4.81 1.64
CA LYS A 70 9.77 4.59 3.04
C LYS A 70 8.61 4.61 4.02
N VAL A 71 7.63 5.50 3.83
CA VAL A 71 6.42 5.51 4.67
C VAL A 71 5.60 4.25 4.43
N LEU A 72 5.40 3.87 3.16
CA LEU A 72 4.66 2.68 2.78
C LEU A 72 5.31 1.40 3.34
N ASP A 73 6.62 1.27 3.20
CA ASP A 73 7.41 0.15 3.74
C ASP A 73 7.24 0.01 5.26
N PHE A 74 7.31 1.13 5.99
CA PHE A 74 7.07 1.14 7.44
C PHE A 74 5.67 0.66 7.81
N MET A 75 4.64 1.17 7.12
CA MET A 75 3.24 0.80 7.38
C MET A 75 2.99 -0.68 7.11
N LEU A 76 3.36 -1.16 5.92
CA LEU A 76 3.13 -2.54 5.51
C LEU A 76 3.93 -3.53 6.36
N THR A 77 5.17 -3.21 6.70
CA THR A 77 6.00 -4.06 7.58
C THR A 77 5.41 -4.12 8.99
N SER A 78 4.90 -3.00 9.52
CA SER A 78 4.27 -2.97 10.84
C SER A 78 2.97 -3.77 10.87
N LEU A 79 2.10 -3.57 9.87
CA LEU A 79 0.83 -4.30 9.73
C LEU A 79 1.06 -5.80 9.53
N ALA A 80 1.99 -6.20 8.66
CA ALA A 80 2.33 -7.61 8.43
C ALA A 80 2.90 -8.30 9.69
N ALA A 81 3.59 -7.54 10.54
CA ALA A 81 4.10 -8.01 11.82
C ALA A 81 3.07 -7.91 12.97
N HIS A 82 1.83 -7.50 12.68
CA HIS A 82 0.78 -7.21 13.67
C HIS A 82 1.24 -6.26 14.80
N ARG A 83 2.14 -5.33 14.48
CA ARG A 83 2.64 -4.33 15.43
C ARG A 83 1.71 -3.13 15.44
N ASP A 84 1.38 -2.66 16.65
CA ASP A 84 0.66 -1.41 16.80
C ASP A 84 1.53 -0.23 16.37
N ILE A 85 1.01 0.60 15.47
CA ILE A 85 1.65 1.85 15.08
C ILE A 85 1.11 2.94 16.01
N HIS A 86 1.96 3.52 16.87
CA HIS A 86 1.51 4.62 17.70
C HIS A 86 0.98 5.79 16.83
N PRO A 87 -0.22 6.36 17.08
CA PRO A 87 -0.83 7.31 16.15
C PRO A 87 0.04 8.54 15.86
N GLN A 88 0.70 9.06 16.90
CA GLN A 88 1.66 10.16 16.75
C GLN A 88 2.85 9.83 15.82
N THR A 89 3.31 8.57 15.80
CA THR A 89 4.38 8.12 14.90
C THR A 89 3.91 8.22 13.46
N LEU A 90 2.73 7.70 13.15
CA LEU A 90 2.17 7.75 11.81
C LEU A 90 1.94 9.20 11.36
N ARG A 91 1.34 10.04 12.22
CA ARG A 91 1.16 11.47 11.95
C ARG A 91 2.47 12.18 11.65
N THR A 92 3.51 11.87 12.41
CA THR A 92 4.83 12.48 12.22
C THR A 92 5.43 12.04 10.88
N LEU A 93 5.36 10.75 10.55
CA LEU A 93 5.81 10.23 9.26
C LEU A 93 5.08 10.87 8.08
N PHE A 94 3.75 10.97 8.16
CA PHE A 94 2.92 11.58 7.12
C PHE A 94 3.25 13.06 6.96
N ARG A 95 3.40 13.81 8.07
CA ARG A 95 3.79 15.21 8.04
C ARG A 95 5.16 15.42 7.40
N LEU A 96 6.15 14.60 7.76
CA LEU A 96 7.49 14.64 7.14
C LEU A 96 7.44 14.29 5.66
N ALA A 97 6.49 13.44 5.27
CA ALA A 97 6.21 13.09 3.89
C ALA A 97 5.37 14.12 3.13
N ASN A 98 4.86 15.16 3.80
CA ASN A 98 3.89 16.09 3.24
C ASN A 98 2.61 15.39 2.73
N LEU A 99 2.18 14.35 3.46
CA LEU A 99 0.95 13.59 3.24
C LEU A 99 -0.13 14.02 4.23
N LYS A 100 -1.39 13.97 3.79
CA LYS A 100 -2.54 14.19 4.68
C LYS A 100 -2.84 12.90 5.44
N VAL A 101 -3.03 13.01 6.76
CA VAL A 101 -3.55 11.92 7.60
C VAL A 101 -5.07 11.98 7.57
N ASP A 102 -5.73 10.83 7.60
CA ASP A 102 -7.18 10.78 7.73
C ASP A 102 -7.65 11.53 8.99
N ASP A 103 -8.67 12.39 8.84
CA ASP A 103 -9.18 13.24 9.92
C ASP A 103 -9.84 12.41 11.04
N ALA A 104 -10.33 11.21 10.73
CA ALA A 104 -10.88 10.26 11.70
C ALA A 104 -9.79 9.44 12.42
N TYR A 105 -8.52 9.53 11.99
CA TYR A 105 -7.46 8.70 12.58
C TYR A 105 -7.27 9.04 14.07
N PRO A 106 -7.15 8.05 14.99
CA PRO A 106 -7.10 8.29 16.44
C PRO A 106 -6.00 9.30 16.83
N ALA A 107 -6.26 10.16 17.82
CA ALA A 107 -5.35 11.23 18.25
C ALA A 107 -3.99 10.73 18.79
#